data_AF-A0A1V5YRZ9-F1
#
_entry.id   AF-A0A1V5YRZ9-F1
#
_cell.length_a   1.000
_cell.length_b   1.000
_cell.length_c   1.000
_cell.angle_alpha   90.00
_cell.angle_beta   90.00
_cell.angle_gamma   90.00
#
_symmetry.space_group_name_H-M   'P 1'
#
loop_
_entity.id
_entity.type
_entity.pdbx_description
1 polymer ?
#
loop_
_entity_poly.entity_id
_entity_poly.type
_entity_poly.pdbx_seq_one_letter_code
_entity_poly.pdbx_strand_id
1 'polypeptide(L)'
;MAYFEEHSELKYTVTAESNDSTKGSVTGGGSYIANTTVTLTAVPAEGYQFLQWQDGNTENPRSFVVTCDTTFMASFEVIGAVDENYLSNVNVYTQDKDIVINNAVGCSLSIYDLTGQLLINETAIATNKLVLHMGRQGVYFVKVGKGKVKVKKVMVR
;
A
#
# COMPACT_ATOMS: atom_id res chain seq x y z
N MET A 1 17.98 -35.07 54.27
CA MET A 1 17.91 -33.69 53.78
C MET A 1 17.74 -33.77 52.27
N ALA A 2 16.70 -33.15 51.71
CA ALA A 2 16.56 -33.04 50.26
C ALA A 2 17.24 -31.73 49.83
N TYR A 3 18.13 -31.80 48.85
CA TYR A 3 18.71 -30.64 48.18
C TYR A 3 17.86 -30.36 46.94
N PHE A 4 17.31 -29.15 46.83
CA PHE A 4 16.72 -28.67 45.60
C PHE A 4 17.77 -27.84 44.88
N GLU A 5 18.11 -28.22 43.65
CA GLU A 5 18.92 -27.42 42.74
C GLU A 5 18.00 -26.42 42.05
N GLU A 6 18.29 -25.12 42.19
CA GLU A 6 17.57 -24.06 41.48
C GLU A 6 17.96 -24.12 40.00
N HIS A 7 17.07 -24.72 39.19
CA HIS A 7 17.24 -24.75 37.75
C HIS A 7 16.84 -23.38 37.19
N SER A 8 17.81 -22.47 37.07
CA SER A 8 17.63 -21.19 36.39
C SER A 8 17.30 -21.41 34.91
N GLU A 9 16.06 -21.15 34.51
CA GLU A 9 15.69 -21.10 33.09
C GLU A 9 16.39 -19.92 32.42
N LEU A 10 17.24 -20.20 31.44
CA LEU A 10 17.85 -19.16 30.61
C LEU A 10 16.74 -18.43 29.85
N LYS A 11 16.68 -17.11 30.02
CA LYS A 11 15.72 -16.23 29.35
C LYS A 11 16.44 -15.22 28.47
N TYR A 12 15.79 -14.88 27.37
CA TYR A 12 16.22 -13.82 26.46
C TYR A 12 15.11 -12.79 26.29
N THR A 13 15.53 -11.57 25.96
CA THR A 13 14.66 -10.43 25.70
C THR A 13 14.40 -10.33 24.21
N VAL A 14 13.12 -10.32 23.85
CA VAL A 14 12.65 -10.03 22.50
C VAL A 14 12.06 -8.62 22.52
N THR A 15 12.76 -7.69 21.88
CA THR A 15 12.29 -6.32 21.67
C THR A 15 11.56 -6.27 20.33
N ALA A 16 10.32 -5.75 20.34
CA ALA A 16 9.50 -5.65 19.14
C ALA A 16 8.96 -4.22 19.04
N GLU A 17 9.38 -3.50 18.01
CA GLU A 17 9.16 -2.05 17.87
C GLU A 17 8.59 -1.69 16.50
N SER A 18 7.92 -0.55 16.44
CA SER A 18 7.56 0.10 15.18
C SER A 18 8.62 1.13 14.82
N ASN A 19 8.98 1.24 13.54
CA ASN A 19 9.85 2.32 13.07
C ASN A 19 9.21 3.71 13.22
N ASP A 20 7.88 3.76 13.29
CA ASP A 20 7.09 4.96 13.51
C ASP A 20 5.79 4.57 14.23
N SER A 21 5.69 4.94 15.50
CA SER A 21 4.53 4.63 16.35
C SER A 21 3.23 5.29 15.89
N THR A 22 3.29 6.30 15.02
CA THR A 22 2.10 6.90 14.40
C THR A 22 1.54 6.05 13.27
N LYS A 23 2.35 5.17 12.67
CA LYS A 23 1.99 4.35 11.51
C LYS A 23 1.53 2.93 11.88
N GLY A 24 1.87 2.47 13.07
CA GLY A 24 1.52 1.15 13.54
C GLY A 24 2.22 0.79 14.83
N SER A 25 1.85 -0.36 15.40
CA SER A 25 2.45 -0.91 16.61
C SER A 25 2.84 -2.37 16.40
N VAL A 26 3.67 -2.91 17.29
CA VAL A 26 4.04 -4.32 17.28
C VAL A 26 3.71 -4.93 18.64
N THR A 27 3.22 -6.16 18.61
CA THR A 27 2.91 -6.97 19.80
C THR A 27 3.69 -8.29 19.75
N GLY A 28 3.91 -8.91 20.91
CA GLY A 28 4.65 -10.17 21.05
C GLY A 28 6.11 -10.03 21.52
N GLY A 29 6.56 -8.82 21.85
CA GLY A 29 7.82 -8.61 22.58
C GLY A 29 7.69 -8.97 24.07
N GLY A 30 8.82 -9.27 24.72
CA GLY A 30 8.87 -9.68 26.12
C GLY A 30 10.10 -10.50 26.48
N SER A 31 10.09 -11.10 27.68
CA SER A 31 11.12 -12.04 28.13
C SER A 31 10.63 -13.48 27.97
N TYR A 32 11.42 -14.31 27.31
CA TYR A 32 11.06 -15.67 26.93
C TYR A 32 12.14 -16.66 27.30
N ILE A 33 11.75 -17.90 27.62
CA ILE A 33 12.69 -18.99 27.86
C ILE A 33 13.40 -19.34 26.55
N ALA A 34 14.70 -19.61 26.63
CA ALA A 34 15.49 -20.04 25.48
C ALA A 34 14.87 -21.27 24.80
N ASN A 35 14.98 -21.33 23.47
CA ASN A 35 14.43 -22.38 22.59
C ASN A 35 12.90 -22.46 22.54
N THR A 36 12.18 -21.44 23.01
CA THR A 36 10.74 -21.32 22.79
C THR A 36 10.43 -20.62 21.48
N THR A 37 9.28 -20.95 20.88
CA THR A 37 8.76 -20.26 19.69
C THR A 37 7.88 -19.10 20.11
N VAL A 38 8.16 -17.91 19.59
CA VAL A 38 7.40 -16.68 19.86
C VAL A 38 6.82 -16.14 18.56
N THR A 39 5.64 -15.53 18.64
CA THR A 39 4.97 -14.89 17.51
C THR A 39 4.90 -13.38 17.72
N LEU A 40 5.39 -12.62 16.74
CA LEU A 40 5.24 -11.17 16.66
C LEU A 40 4.12 -10.81 15.69
N THR A 41 3.32 -9.82 16.06
CA THR A 41 2.27 -9.28 15.19
C THR A 41 2.45 -7.79 15.03
N ALA A 42 2.67 -7.35 13.78
CA ALA A 42 2.64 -5.95 13.40
C ALA A 42 1.19 -5.53 13.12
N VAL A 43 0.72 -4.51 13.82
CA VAL A 43 -0.66 -3.98 13.74
C VAL A 43 -0.59 -2.58 13.13
N PRO A 44 -0.96 -2.41 11.85
CA PRO A 44 -0.97 -1.11 11.21
C PRO A 44 -2.00 -0.16 11.83
N ALA A 45 -1.69 1.13 11.86
CA ALA A 45 -2.66 2.18 12.16
C ALA A 45 -3.58 2.42 10.94
N GLU A 46 -4.68 3.15 11.16
CA GLU A 46 -5.59 3.52 10.06
C GLU A 46 -4.85 4.29 8.96
N GLY A 47 -5.06 3.89 7.71
CA GLY A 47 -4.38 4.49 6.56
C GLY A 47 -2.95 4.00 6.34
N TYR A 48 -2.49 2.95 7.06
CA TYR A 48 -1.18 2.33 6.89
C TYR A 48 -1.26 0.81 6.75
N GLN A 49 -0.28 0.22 6.09
CA GLN A 49 -0.11 -1.24 5.95
C GLN A 49 1.29 -1.64 6.39
N PHE A 50 1.40 -2.86 6.89
CA PHE A 50 2.70 -3.47 7.20
C PHE A 50 3.45 -3.72 5.89
N LEU A 51 4.67 -3.20 5.80
CA LEU A 51 5.55 -3.38 4.64
C LEU A 51 6.44 -4.61 4.82
N GLN A 52 7.26 -4.60 5.88
CA GLN A 52 8.21 -5.67 6.20
C GLN A 52 8.84 -5.46 7.58
N TRP A 53 9.49 -6.49 8.10
CA TRP A 53 10.44 -6.41 9.22
C TRP A 53 11.80 -5.87 8.76
N GLN A 54 12.63 -5.39 9.70
CA GLN A 54 13.95 -4.81 9.39
C GLN A 54 14.91 -5.72 8.62
N ASP A 55 14.68 -7.03 8.65
CA ASP A 55 15.48 -8.05 7.96
C ASP A 55 14.88 -8.45 6.60
N GLY A 56 13.86 -7.73 6.12
CA GLY A 56 13.21 -7.95 4.84
C GLY A 56 12.14 -9.05 4.84
N ASN A 57 11.86 -9.67 5.98
CA ASN A 57 10.78 -10.64 6.09
C ASN A 57 9.42 -9.93 5.99
N THR A 58 8.51 -10.45 5.18
CA THR A 58 7.18 -9.88 4.92
C THR A 58 6.04 -10.67 5.58
N GLU A 59 6.34 -11.70 6.36
CA GLU A 59 5.34 -12.49 7.08
C GLU A 59 4.78 -11.70 8.27
N ASN A 60 3.45 -11.66 8.39
CA ASN A 60 2.78 -11.06 9.53
C ASN A 60 1.44 -11.80 9.77
N PRO A 61 1.25 -12.46 10.92
CA PRO A 61 2.20 -12.61 12.04
C PRO A 61 3.47 -13.38 11.66
N ARG A 62 4.57 -13.11 12.38
CA ARG A 62 5.87 -13.77 12.20
C ARG A 62 6.20 -14.64 13.41
N SER A 63 6.67 -15.86 13.19
CA SER A 63 7.12 -16.76 14.27
C SER A 63 8.60 -17.09 14.15
N PHE A 64 9.30 -17.19 15.30
CA PHE A 64 10.72 -17.55 15.36
C PHE A 64 11.08 -18.21 16.69
N VAL A 65 12.24 -18.89 16.74
CA VAL A 65 12.76 -19.52 17.96
C VAL A 65 13.72 -18.57 18.68
N VAL A 66 13.53 -18.39 19.98
CA VAL A 66 14.35 -17.47 20.79
C VAL A 66 15.66 -18.14 21.20
N THR A 67 16.77 -17.74 20.58
CA THR A 67 18.11 -18.29 20.87
C THR A 67 19.07 -17.27 21.48
N CYS A 68 18.76 -15.98 21.36
CA CYS A 68 19.48 -14.87 21.99
C CYS A 68 18.56 -13.64 22.11
N ASP A 69 19.03 -12.60 22.80
CA ASP A 69 18.37 -11.30 22.78
C ASP A 69 18.23 -10.81 21.33
N THR A 70 17.02 -10.43 20.94
CA THR A 70 16.70 -10.09 19.55
C THR A 70 15.81 -8.86 19.50
N THR A 71 16.07 -7.97 18.55
CA THR A 71 15.23 -6.80 18.27
C THR A 71 14.64 -6.91 16.88
N PHE A 72 13.32 -6.76 16.77
CA PHE A 72 12.59 -6.68 15.51
C PHE A 72 11.92 -5.31 15.39
N MET A 73 12.20 -4.61 14.30
CA MET A 73 11.49 -3.40 13.94
C MET A 73 10.56 -3.66 12.75
N ALA A 74 9.27 -3.38 12.91
CA ALA A 74 8.30 -3.38 11.82
C ALA A 74 8.33 -2.04 11.09
N SER A 75 8.28 -2.10 9.77
CA SER A 75 8.08 -0.93 8.90
C SER A 75 6.66 -0.90 8.38
N PHE A 76 6.03 0.28 8.46
CA PHE A 76 4.72 0.54 7.91
C PHE A 76 4.78 1.60 6.83
N GLU A 77 3.93 1.47 5.82
CA GLU A 77 3.75 2.44 4.74
C GLU A 77 2.30 2.89 4.65
N VAL A 78 2.04 4.07 4.09
CA VAL A 78 0.67 4.57 3.91
C VAL A 78 -0.08 3.64 2.95
N ILE A 79 -1.27 3.18 3.32
CA ILE A 79 -2.24 2.56 2.39
C ILE A 79 -2.62 3.66 1.40
N GLY A 80 -1.90 3.73 0.30
CA GLY A 80 -2.14 4.75 -0.71
C GLY A 80 -1.61 6.13 -0.33
N ALA A 81 -0.31 6.23 -0.02
CA ALA A 81 0.40 7.33 -0.66
C ALA A 81 0.22 7.10 -2.17
N VAL A 82 -0.38 8.08 -2.83
CA VAL A 82 -0.47 8.15 -4.27
C VAL A 82 0.96 7.95 -4.78
N ASP A 83 1.29 6.75 -5.21
CA ASP A 83 2.22 6.62 -6.30
C ASP A 83 1.53 7.41 -7.41
N GLU A 84 1.96 8.65 -7.65
CA GLU A 84 1.44 9.50 -8.72
C GLU A 84 1.55 8.82 -10.10
N ASN A 85 2.18 7.63 -10.14
CA ASN A 85 2.74 7.04 -11.32
C ASN A 85 2.66 5.50 -11.39
N TYR A 86 1.70 4.85 -10.73
CA TYR A 86 1.36 3.44 -11.07
C TYR A 86 0.83 3.31 -12.51
N LEU A 87 0.33 4.43 -13.06
CA LEU A 87 -0.01 4.64 -14.46
C LEU A 87 0.91 5.74 -15.05
N SER A 88 2.21 5.74 -14.73
CA SER A 88 3.19 6.72 -15.22
C SER A 88 3.25 6.80 -16.72
N ASN A 89 3.16 5.65 -17.38
CA ASN A 89 3.09 5.53 -18.82
C ASN A 89 1.76 6.04 -19.41
N VAL A 90 0.66 6.07 -18.63
CA VAL A 90 -0.63 6.58 -19.09
C VAL A 90 -0.56 8.09 -19.23
N ASN A 91 -0.69 8.56 -20.47
CA ASN A 91 -0.71 9.98 -20.76
C ASN A 91 -2.12 10.41 -21.17
N VAL A 92 -2.70 11.34 -20.42
CA VAL A 92 -3.98 11.97 -20.72
C VAL A 92 -3.72 13.44 -21.05
N TYR A 93 -4.15 13.91 -22.21
CA TYR A 93 -4.05 15.32 -22.59
C TYR A 93 -5.20 15.70 -23.53
N THR A 94 -5.30 16.98 -23.84
CA THR A 94 -6.29 17.50 -24.78
C THR A 94 -5.60 17.93 -26.06
N GLN A 95 -6.24 17.63 -27.19
CA GLN A 95 -5.86 18.12 -28.51
C GLN A 95 -7.13 18.69 -29.14
N ASP A 96 -7.19 20.01 -29.30
CA ASP A 96 -8.39 20.72 -29.74
C ASP A 96 -9.62 20.37 -28.88
N LYS A 97 -10.63 19.72 -29.49
CA LYS A 97 -11.87 19.26 -28.85
C LYS A 97 -11.79 17.82 -28.32
N ASP A 98 -10.64 17.17 -28.48
CA ASP A 98 -10.47 15.77 -28.15
C ASP A 98 -9.72 15.58 -26.84
N ILE A 99 -10.16 14.60 -26.05
CA ILE A 99 -9.38 14.02 -24.95
C ILE A 99 -8.64 12.81 -25.50
N VAL A 100 -7.31 12.84 -25.41
CA VAL A 100 -6.43 11.77 -25.86
C VAL A 100 -5.85 11.05 -24.66
N ILE A 101 -6.01 9.72 -24.65
CA ILE A 101 -5.50 8.83 -23.61
C ILE A 101 -4.57 7.81 -24.29
N ASN A 102 -3.31 7.74 -23.85
CA ASN A 102 -2.31 6.82 -24.37
C ASN A 102 -1.86 5.83 -23.29
N ASN A 103 -1.43 4.65 -23.71
CA ASN A 103 -0.86 3.57 -22.90
C ASN A 103 -1.76 3.06 -21.77
N ALA A 104 -3.09 3.11 -21.97
CA ALA A 104 -4.08 2.75 -20.95
C ALA A 104 -4.80 1.41 -21.23
N VAL A 105 -4.21 0.51 -22.04
CA VAL A 105 -4.83 -0.76 -22.42
C VAL A 105 -5.23 -1.58 -21.19
N GLY A 106 -6.48 -2.02 -21.15
CA GLY A 106 -7.03 -2.81 -20.05
C GLY A 106 -7.34 -2.01 -18.77
N CYS A 107 -7.22 -0.68 -18.80
CA CYS A 107 -7.72 0.19 -17.72
C CYS A 107 -9.18 0.55 -17.97
N SER A 108 -9.99 0.62 -16.92
CA SER A 108 -11.29 1.26 -16.96
C SER A 108 -11.16 2.77 -17.13
N LEU A 109 -12.18 3.38 -17.71
CA LEU A 109 -12.26 4.82 -17.96
C LEU A 109 -13.57 5.36 -17.42
N SER A 110 -13.51 6.49 -16.73
CA SER A 110 -14.69 7.30 -16.44
C SER A 110 -14.36 8.76 -16.71
N ILE A 111 -15.24 9.47 -17.43
CA ILE A 111 -15.09 10.92 -17.70
C ILE A 111 -16.28 11.65 -17.14
N TYR A 112 -16.00 12.69 -16.37
CA TYR A 112 -17.01 13.56 -15.76
C TYR A 112 -16.83 15.00 -16.24
N ASP A 113 -17.92 15.76 -16.31
CA ASP A 113 -17.84 17.22 -16.46
C ASP A 113 -17.57 17.93 -15.12
N LEU A 114 -17.51 19.26 -15.14
CA LEU A 114 -17.26 20.07 -13.95
C LEU A 114 -18.42 20.06 -12.93
N THR A 115 -19.61 19.62 -13.34
CA THR A 115 -20.76 19.43 -12.43
C THR A 115 -20.76 18.05 -11.78
N GLY A 116 -19.86 17.15 -12.21
CA GLY A 116 -19.78 15.77 -11.75
C GLY A 116 -20.66 14.80 -12.54
N GLN A 117 -21.28 15.23 -13.65
CA GLN A 117 -22.06 14.35 -14.51
C GLN A 117 -21.14 13.36 -15.23
N LEU A 118 -21.44 12.06 -15.12
CA LEU A 118 -20.74 10.99 -15.86
C LEU A 118 -21.12 11.06 -17.35
N LEU A 119 -20.12 11.21 -18.21
CA LEU A 119 -20.28 11.30 -19.66
C LEU A 119 -19.86 10.01 -20.37
N ILE A 120 -18.77 9.39 -19.93
CA ILE A 120 -18.20 8.17 -20.52
C ILE A 120 -17.84 7.20 -19.40
N ASN A 121 -18.15 5.92 -19.60
CA ASN A 121 -17.78 4.84 -18.69
C ASN A 121 -17.41 3.57 -19.49
N GLU A 122 -16.12 3.26 -19.56
CA GLU A 122 -15.62 2.04 -20.19
C GLU A 122 -15.03 1.11 -19.14
N THR A 123 -15.34 -0.18 -19.25
CA THR A 123 -14.80 -1.19 -18.33
C THR A 123 -13.34 -1.52 -18.65
N ALA A 124 -12.93 -1.40 -19.92
CA ALA A 124 -11.55 -1.54 -20.36
C ALA A 124 -11.28 -0.78 -21.67
N ILE A 125 -10.19 -0.02 -21.72
CA ILE A 125 -9.69 0.58 -22.95
C ILE A 125 -8.98 -0.51 -23.77
N ALA A 126 -9.44 -0.78 -24.99
CA ALA A 126 -8.90 -1.87 -25.82
C ALA A 126 -7.64 -1.48 -26.61
N THR A 127 -7.39 -0.19 -26.83
CA THR A 127 -6.34 0.31 -27.72
C THR A 127 -5.28 1.10 -26.98
N ASN A 128 -4.06 1.14 -27.54
CA ASN A 128 -2.96 1.89 -26.93
C ASN A 128 -3.17 3.41 -26.99
N LYS A 129 -3.97 3.89 -27.93
CA LYS A 129 -4.39 5.28 -28.06
C LYS A 129 -5.91 5.32 -28.21
N LEU A 130 -6.55 6.08 -27.33
CA LEU A 130 -7.98 6.38 -27.36
C LEU A 130 -8.14 7.88 -27.55
N VAL A 131 -8.99 8.28 -28.50
CA VAL A 131 -9.30 9.67 -28.81
C VAL A 131 -10.81 9.84 -28.66
N LEU A 132 -11.22 10.79 -27.82
CA LEU A 132 -12.63 11.03 -27.49
C LEU A 132 -12.97 12.45 -27.82
N HIS A 133 -13.87 12.64 -28.79
CA HIS A 133 -14.35 13.96 -29.17
C HIS A 133 -15.37 14.48 -28.17
N MET A 134 -15.10 15.64 -27.56
CA MET A 134 -15.99 16.25 -26.59
C MET A 134 -16.90 17.26 -27.28
N GLY A 135 -18.21 17.05 -27.21
CA GLY A 135 -19.20 17.91 -27.85
C GLY A 135 -19.31 19.32 -27.26
N ARG A 136 -18.65 19.60 -26.13
CA ARG A 136 -18.64 20.90 -25.47
C ARG A 136 -17.22 21.26 -25.03
N GLN A 137 -16.92 22.56 -25.07
CA GLN A 137 -15.71 23.08 -24.44
C GLN A 137 -15.94 23.18 -22.93
N GLY A 138 -14.90 22.93 -22.15
CA GLY A 138 -15.02 22.95 -20.70
C GLY A 138 -13.99 22.10 -20.00
N VAL A 139 -14.17 21.99 -18.69
CA VAL A 139 -13.32 21.19 -17.84
C VAL A 139 -13.91 19.80 -17.69
N TYR A 140 -13.04 18.80 -17.81
CA TYR A 140 -13.37 17.40 -17.61
C TYR A 140 -12.44 16.76 -16.59
N PHE A 141 -12.98 15.83 -15.81
CA PHE A 141 -12.21 14.95 -14.94
C PHE A 141 -12.14 13.57 -15.59
N VAL A 142 -10.92 13.16 -15.96
CA VAL A 142 -10.65 11.87 -16.60
C VAL A 142 -10.08 10.93 -15.55
N LYS A 143 -10.80 9.86 -15.25
CA LYS A 143 -10.42 8.81 -14.31
C LYS A 143 -10.04 7.56 -15.11
N VAL A 144 -8.83 7.06 -14.95
CA VAL A 144 -8.33 5.83 -15.58
C VAL A 144 -7.85 4.87 -14.51
N GLY A 145 -8.20 3.58 -14.54
CA GLY A 145 -7.73 2.68 -13.49
C GLY A 145 -7.73 1.18 -13.81
N LYS A 146 -6.85 0.44 -13.12
CA LYS A 146 -6.78 -1.02 -13.13
C LYS A 146 -6.33 -1.48 -11.74
N GLY A 147 -7.29 -1.69 -10.84
CA GLY A 147 -7.04 -1.84 -9.40
C GLY A 147 -6.71 -0.51 -8.70
N LYS A 148 -5.74 0.25 -9.22
CA LYS A 148 -5.43 1.64 -8.82
C LYS A 148 -5.92 2.65 -9.86
N VAL A 149 -6.08 3.91 -9.48
CA VAL A 149 -6.69 4.95 -10.32
C VAL A 149 -5.76 6.17 -10.50
N LYS A 150 -5.72 6.72 -11.71
CA LYS A 150 -5.19 8.05 -12.05
C LYS A 150 -6.35 8.98 -12.41
N VAL A 151 -6.37 10.18 -11.84
CA VAL A 151 -7.33 11.23 -12.19
C VAL A 151 -6.59 12.41 -12.79
N LYS A 152 -7.07 12.93 -13.92
CA LYS A 152 -6.53 14.15 -14.52
C LYS A 152 -7.66 15.14 -14.82
N LYS A 153 -7.50 16.36 -14.32
CA LYS A 153 -8.29 17.51 -14.76
C LYS A 153 -7.74 17.99 -16.11
N VAL A 154 -8.60 18.09 -17.12
CA VAL A 154 -8.24 18.60 -18.44
C VAL A 154 -9.21 19.69 -18.87
N MET A 155 -8.72 20.62 -19.71
CA MET A 155 -9.52 21.70 -20.28
C MET A 155 -9.55 21.51 -21.79
N VAL A 156 -10.74 21.25 -22.32
CA VAL A 156 -10.99 21.16 -23.75
C VAL A 156 -11.34 22.55 -24.27
N ARG A 157 -10.68 22.97 -25.36
CA ARG A 157 -10.78 24.32 -25.94
C ARG A 157 -11.46 24.32 -27.30
#